data_AF-A0A661DHY5-F1
#
_entry.id   AF-A0A661DHY5-F1
#
_cell.length_a   1.000
_cell.length_b   1.000
_cell.length_c   1.000
_cell.angle_alpha   90.00
_cell.angle_beta   90.00
_cell.angle_gamma   90.00
#
_symmetry.space_group_name_H-M   'P 1'
#
loop_
_entity.id
_entity.type
_entity.pdbx_description
1 polymer ?
#
loop_
_entity_poly.entity_id
_entity_poly.type
_entity_poly.pdbx_seq_one_letter_code
_entity_poly.pdbx_strand_id
1 'polypeptide(L)'
;MLKRKKMNIQIANKTIETDEENFLLDPNDWDDRLIDVIAEKEGIQLTETHRGLVDYFRIFYEDHMRHPTMHELVKTLGKYHGKHYTEEKKYRDFIYELFPMGPISMLCKLAGLPKPVGEVQE
;
A
#
# COMPACT_ATOMS: atom_id res chain seq x y z
N MET A 1 25.76 11.42 -0.63
CA MET A 1 24.72 10.55 -1.23
C MET A 1 24.59 9.33 -0.34
N LEU A 2 23.53 9.22 0.45
CA LEU A 2 23.28 8.05 1.29
C LEU A 2 22.94 6.89 0.33
N LYS A 3 23.81 5.89 0.21
CA LYS A 3 23.48 4.67 -0.54
C LYS A 3 22.42 3.93 0.26
N ARG A 4 21.16 3.95 -0.21
CA ARG A 4 20.09 3.14 0.39
C ARG A 4 20.54 1.68 0.47
N LYS A 5 20.43 1.06 1.64
CA LYS A 5 20.78 -0.34 1.82
C LYS A 5 19.74 -1.19 1.11
N LYS A 6 20.22 -2.03 0.19
CA LYS A 6 19.38 -2.98 -0.55
C LYS A 6 19.08 -4.19 0.34
N MET A 7 17.82 -4.58 0.37
CA MET A 7 17.30 -5.73 1.08
C MET A 7 16.59 -6.68 0.10
N ASN A 8 16.27 -7.89 0.58
CA ASN A 8 15.77 -8.98 -0.25
C ASN A 8 14.62 -9.67 0.49
N ILE A 9 13.55 -9.99 -0.23
CA ILE A 9 12.45 -10.82 0.25
C ILE A 9 12.36 -12.06 -0.65
N GLN A 10 12.34 -13.25 -0.05
CA GLN A 10 12.16 -14.49 -0.79
C GLN A 10 10.67 -14.82 -0.87
N ILE A 11 10.11 -14.86 -2.08
CA ILE A 11 8.74 -15.25 -2.37
C ILE A 11 8.78 -16.46 -3.31
N ALA A 12 8.47 -17.65 -2.77
CA ALA A 12 8.62 -18.92 -3.47
C ALA A 12 10.01 -19.08 -4.12
N ASN A 13 10.09 -19.07 -5.45
CA ASN A 13 11.33 -19.21 -6.22
C ASN A 13 11.88 -17.86 -6.73
N LYS A 14 11.33 -16.74 -6.24
CA LYS A 14 11.69 -15.38 -6.66
C LYS A 14 12.33 -14.62 -5.50
N THR A 15 13.40 -13.91 -5.79
CA THR A 15 13.96 -12.89 -4.90
C THR A 15 13.44 -11.52 -5.33
N ILE A 16 12.69 -10.86 -4.46
CA ILE A 16 12.21 -9.49 -4.66
C ILE A 16 13.15 -8.54 -3.94
N GLU A 17 13.60 -7.50 -4.63
CA GLU A 17 14.53 -6.52 -4.08
C GLU A 17 13.77 -5.34 -3.48
N THR A 18 14.12 -4.98 -2.24
CA THR A 18 13.49 -3.88 -1.52
C THR A 18 14.53 -2.90 -0.96
N ASP A 19 14.08 -1.74 -0.52
CA ASP A 19 14.86 -0.89 0.38
C ASP A 19 14.72 -1.36 1.85
N GLU A 20 15.36 -0.62 2.76
CA GLU A 20 15.34 -0.87 4.20
C GLU A 20 13.98 -0.65 4.87
N GLU A 21 13.07 0.04 4.19
CA GLU A 21 11.69 0.28 4.63
C GLU A 21 10.70 -0.71 3.98
N ASN A 22 11.22 -1.75 3.32
CA ASN A 22 10.47 -2.79 2.60
C ASN A 22 9.71 -2.28 1.37
N PHE A 23 10.03 -1.11 0.81
CA PHE A 23 9.50 -0.71 -0.50
C PHE A 23 10.22 -1.45 -1.62
N LEU A 24 9.46 -1.91 -2.62
CA LEU A 24 10.03 -2.57 -3.79
C LEU A 24 10.89 -1.61 -4.60
N LEU A 25 12.04 -2.12 -5.06
CA LEU A 25 12.91 -1.38 -5.97
C LEU A 25 12.41 -1.45 -7.43
N ASP A 26 11.75 -2.55 -7.80
CA ASP A 26 11.08 -2.71 -9.10
C ASP A 26 9.60 -3.10 -8.89
N PRO A 27 8.64 -2.21 -9.25
CA PRO A 27 7.21 -2.50 -9.16
C PRO A 27 6.74 -3.67 -10.05
N ASN A 28 7.48 -4.00 -11.12
CA ASN A 28 7.18 -5.15 -11.98
C ASN A 28 7.48 -6.48 -11.27
N ASP A 29 8.27 -6.45 -10.20
CA ASP A 29 8.60 -7.63 -9.45
C ASP A 29 7.55 -8.04 -8.42
N TRP A 30 6.50 -7.23 -8.25
CA TRP A 30 5.43 -7.46 -7.29
C TRP A 30 4.73 -8.81 -7.47
N ASP A 31 4.33 -9.36 -6.34
CA ASP A 31 3.66 -10.64 -6.19
C ASP A 31 2.68 -10.50 -5.02
N ASP A 32 1.47 -11.05 -5.12
CA ASP A 32 0.42 -10.88 -4.12
C ASP A 32 0.80 -11.47 -2.75
N ARG A 33 1.68 -12.49 -2.72
CA ARG A 33 2.22 -13.08 -1.49
C ARG A 33 3.11 -12.12 -0.70
N LEU A 34 3.60 -11.06 -1.35
CA LEU A 34 4.35 -9.99 -0.69
C LEU A 34 3.49 -9.29 0.37
N ILE A 35 2.17 -9.19 0.17
CA ILE A 35 1.25 -8.53 1.09
C ILE A 35 1.37 -9.17 2.48
N ASP A 36 1.37 -10.50 2.56
CA ASP A 36 1.47 -11.24 3.82
C ASP A 36 2.83 -11.01 4.50
N VAL A 37 3.92 -11.05 3.73
CA VAL A 37 5.28 -10.87 4.27
C VAL A 37 5.51 -9.44 4.77
N ILE A 38 5.03 -8.43 4.05
CA ILE A 38 5.16 -7.04 4.48
C ILE A 38 4.24 -6.77 5.66
N ALA A 39 3.00 -7.27 5.65
CA ALA A 39 2.09 -7.09 6.77
C ALA A 39 2.63 -7.70 8.07
N GLU A 40 3.23 -8.88 8.02
CA GLU A 40 3.90 -9.49 9.19
C GLU A 40 5.02 -8.60 9.72
N LYS A 41 5.89 -8.07 8.84
CA LYS A 41 6.99 -7.18 9.21
C LYS A 41 6.54 -5.86 9.81
N GLU A 42 5.42 -5.32 9.33
CA GLU A 42 4.86 -4.04 9.77
C GLU A 42 3.85 -4.21 10.92
N GLY A 43 3.60 -5.45 11.38
CA GLY A 43 2.68 -5.74 12.48
C GLY A 43 1.20 -5.51 12.14
N ILE A 44 0.82 -5.64 10.87
CA ILE A 44 -0.53 -5.40 10.36
C ILE A 44 -1.31 -6.71 10.34
N GLN A 45 -2.47 -6.73 11.00
CA GLN A 45 -3.41 -7.83 10.87
C GLN A 45 -4.23 -7.66 9.58
N LEU A 46 -3.91 -8.47 8.58
CA LEU A 46 -4.61 -8.42 7.29
C LEU A 46 -6.07 -8.86 7.43
N THR A 47 -6.94 -8.10 6.77
CA THR A 47 -8.36 -8.42 6.57
C THR A 47 -8.68 -8.28 5.08
N GLU A 48 -9.86 -8.72 4.66
CA GLU A 48 -10.33 -8.54 3.28
C GLU A 48 -10.33 -7.07 2.86
N THR A 49 -10.63 -6.15 3.79
CA THR A 49 -10.57 -4.72 3.51
C THR A 49 -9.17 -4.24 3.17
N HIS A 50 -8.15 -4.73 3.89
CA HIS A 50 -6.75 -4.38 3.59
C HIS A 50 -6.38 -4.86 2.19
N ARG A 51 -6.71 -6.11 1.85
CA ARG A 51 -6.42 -6.68 0.53
C ARG A 51 -7.13 -5.92 -0.59
N GLY A 52 -8.41 -5.60 -0.43
CA GLY A 52 -9.15 -4.80 -1.41
C GLY A 52 -8.58 -3.39 -1.62
N LEU A 53 -8.05 -2.76 -0.57
CA LEU A 53 -7.35 -1.47 -0.68
C LEU A 53 -6.02 -1.60 -1.43
N VAL A 54 -5.27 -2.66 -1.18
CA VAL A 54 -4.00 -2.96 -1.86
C VAL A 54 -4.24 -3.22 -3.35
N ASP A 55 -5.23 -4.04 -3.68
CA ASP A 55 -5.62 -4.34 -5.06
C ASP A 55 -6.05 -3.06 -5.79
N TYR A 56 -6.83 -2.20 -5.13
CA TYR A 56 -7.20 -0.89 -5.69
C TYR A 56 -5.96 -0.05 -6.02
N PHE A 57 -4.97 0.03 -5.13
CA PHE A 57 -3.73 0.77 -5.40
C PHE A 57 -2.94 0.17 -6.57
N ARG A 58 -2.90 -1.16 -6.66
CA ARG A 58 -2.20 -1.86 -7.75
C ARG A 58 -2.84 -1.56 -9.10
N ILE A 59 -4.16 -1.74 -9.21
CA ILE A 59 -4.93 -1.44 -10.43
C ILE A 59 -4.79 0.04 -10.80
N PHE A 60 -4.94 0.94 -9.82
CA PHE A 60 -4.82 2.37 -10.06
C PHE A 60 -3.43 2.74 -10.61
N TYR A 61 -2.36 2.10 -10.10
CA TYR A 61 -1.00 2.29 -10.59
C TYR A 61 -0.79 1.77 -12.00
N GLU A 62 -1.35 0.61 -12.34
CA GLU A 62 -1.28 0.06 -13.71
C GLU A 62 -1.93 1.01 -14.73
N ASP A 63 -3.03 1.66 -14.36
CA ASP A 63 -3.75 2.59 -15.23
C ASP A 63 -3.13 4.00 -15.31
N HIS A 64 -2.53 4.48 -14.21
CA HIS A 64 -2.12 5.90 -14.08
C HIS A 64 -0.62 6.11 -13.86
N MET A 65 0.17 5.05 -13.66
CA MET A 65 1.60 5.08 -13.34
C MET A 65 1.95 5.93 -12.09
N ARG A 66 0.98 6.09 -11.18
CA ARG A 66 1.12 6.77 -9.88
C ARG A 66 0.16 6.15 -8.87
N HIS A 67 0.41 6.34 -7.57
CA HIS A 67 -0.57 5.97 -6.55
C HIS A 67 -1.74 6.96 -6.50
N PRO A 68 -2.92 6.53 -6.00
CA PRO A 68 -4.02 7.43 -5.72
C PRO A 68 -3.73 8.31 -4.49
N THR A 69 -4.33 9.49 -4.45
CA THR A 69 -4.36 10.36 -3.27
C THR A 69 -5.39 9.88 -2.25
N MET A 70 -5.29 10.36 -1.00
CA MET A 70 -6.34 10.12 0.02
C MET A 70 -7.73 10.57 -0.45
N HIS A 71 -7.82 11.70 -1.17
CA HIS A 71 -9.10 12.17 -1.71
C HIS A 71 -9.66 11.21 -2.79
N GLU A 72 -8.83 10.72 -3.71
CA GLU A 72 -9.24 9.73 -4.72
C GLU A 72 -9.65 8.40 -4.09
N LEU A 73 -8.92 7.96 -3.06
CA LEU A 73 -9.26 6.76 -2.29
C LEU A 73 -10.65 6.89 -1.66
N VAL A 74 -10.89 8.00 -0.96
CA VAL A 74 -12.16 8.24 -0.25
C VAL A 74 -13.33 8.36 -1.22
N LYS A 75 -13.13 9.05 -2.34
CA LYS A 75 -14.15 9.25 -3.37
C LYS A 75 -14.51 7.98 -4.13
N THR A 76 -13.53 7.09 -4.35
CA THR A 76 -13.71 5.87 -5.14
C THR A 76 -14.30 4.73 -4.31
N LEU A 77 -13.82 4.54 -3.08
CA LEU A 77 -14.25 3.41 -2.25
C LEU A 77 -15.48 3.67 -1.39
N GLY A 78 -15.97 4.92 -1.32
CA GLY A 78 -17.35 5.18 -0.92
C GLY A 78 -18.40 4.48 -1.80
N LYS A 79 -17.99 3.85 -2.92
CA LYS A 79 -18.84 3.15 -3.90
C LYS A 79 -18.51 1.66 -4.11
N TYR A 80 -17.48 1.10 -3.47
CA TYR A 80 -17.00 -0.27 -3.72
C TYR A 80 -17.27 -1.19 -2.50
N HIS A 81 -17.65 -2.45 -2.73
CA HIS A 81 -17.99 -3.47 -1.71
C HIS A 81 -19.12 -3.11 -0.72
N GLY A 82 -20.19 -2.46 -1.19
CA GLY A 82 -21.50 -2.44 -0.50
C GLY A 82 -21.60 -1.62 0.79
N LYS A 83 -20.50 -1.07 1.30
CA LYS A 83 -20.52 -0.03 2.34
C LYS A 83 -20.53 1.34 1.67
N HIS A 84 -21.71 1.96 1.63
CA HIS A 84 -21.83 3.35 1.25
C HIS A 84 -21.44 4.22 2.44
N TYR A 85 -20.21 4.71 2.44
CA TYR A 85 -19.85 5.81 3.32
C TYR A 85 -20.52 7.07 2.78
N THR A 86 -21.58 7.52 3.45
CA THR A 86 -22.25 8.78 3.13
C THR A 86 -21.42 10.00 3.52
N GLU A 87 -20.39 9.79 4.34
CA GLU A 87 -19.53 10.83 4.90
C GLU A 87 -18.06 10.51 4.63
N GLU A 88 -17.42 11.30 3.76
CA GLU A 88 -16.00 11.18 3.41
C GLU A 88 -15.08 11.15 4.63
N LYS A 89 -15.40 11.98 5.65
CA LYS A 89 -14.64 12.06 6.89
C LYS A 89 -14.61 10.72 7.64
N LYS A 90 -15.76 10.06 7.81
CA LYS A 90 -15.83 8.77 8.52
C LYS A 90 -15.02 7.69 7.82
N TYR A 91 -15.03 7.71 6.48
CA TYR A 91 -14.22 6.77 5.74
C TYR A 91 -12.73 7.07 5.85
N ARG A 92 -12.34 8.34 5.78
CA ARG A 92 -10.95 8.76 6.02
C ARG A 92 -10.47 8.30 7.39
N ASP A 93 -11.24 8.53 8.44
CA ASP A 93 -10.92 8.13 9.81
C ASP A 93 -10.74 6.60 9.90
N PHE A 94 -11.66 5.82 9.30
CA PHE A 94 -11.55 4.36 9.20
C PHE A 94 -10.27 3.90 8.49
N ILE A 95 -9.84 4.57 7.42
CA ILE A 95 -8.58 4.22 6.73
C ILE A 95 -7.36 4.48 7.64
N TYR A 96 -7.38 5.53 8.47
CA TYR A 96 -6.34 5.75 9.49
C TYR A 96 -6.40 4.72 10.63
N GLU A 97 -7.57 4.19 10.97
CA GLU A 97 -7.66 3.07 11.92
C GLU A 97 -7.00 1.80 11.38
N LEU A 98 -7.13 1.52 10.08
CA LEU A 98 -6.47 0.37 9.44
C LEU A 98 -4.95 0.57 9.32
N PHE A 99 -4.51 1.80 9.05
CA PHE A 99 -3.10 2.12 8.83
C PHE A 99 -2.68 3.37 9.62
N PRO A 100 -2.47 3.25 10.95
CA PRO A 100 -2.26 4.41 11.83
C PRO A 100 -1.03 5.25 11.49
N MET A 101 0.02 4.61 10.95
CA MET A 101 1.32 5.24 10.69
C MET A 101 1.39 5.93 9.31
N GLY A 102 0.32 5.93 8.52
CA GLY A 102 0.31 6.53 7.19
C GLY A 102 -0.32 5.60 6.16
N PRO A 103 -1.62 5.78 5.83
CA PRO A 103 -2.34 4.85 4.98
C PRO A 103 -1.80 4.76 3.56
N ILE A 104 -1.49 5.89 2.94
CA ILE A 104 -1.01 5.92 1.55
C ILE A 104 0.36 5.26 1.44
N SER A 105 1.30 5.64 2.31
CA SER A 105 2.63 5.01 2.39
C SER A 105 2.54 3.49 2.59
N MET A 106 1.69 3.03 3.51
CA MET A 106 1.53 1.59 3.76
C MET A 106 0.88 0.85 2.58
N LEU A 107 -0.15 1.44 1.97
CA LEU A 107 -0.80 0.87 0.80
C LEU A 107 0.14 0.82 -0.40
N CYS A 108 0.95 1.86 -0.63
CA CYS A 108 2.00 1.84 -1.65
C CYS A 108 3.00 0.71 -1.39
N LYS A 109 3.45 0.54 -0.14
CA LYS A 109 4.39 -0.52 0.26
C LYS A 109 3.81 -1.92 -0.02
N LEU A 110 2.60 -2.19 0.45
CA LEU A 110 1.92 -3.48 0.27
C LEU A 110 1.59 -3.78 -1.20
N ALA A 111 1.18 -2.77 -1.98
CA ALA A 111 0.88 -2.90 -3.41
C ALA A 111 2.14 -2.92 -4.30
N GLY A 112 3.34 -2.86 -3.72
CA GLY A 112 4.61 -2.90 -4.45
C GLY A 112 4.87 -1.65 -5.29
N LEU A 113 4.29 -0.52 -4.93
CA LEU A 113 4.51 0.74 -5.61
C LEU A 113 5.81 1.39 -5.10
N PRO A 114 6.42 2.28 -5.91
CA PRO A 114 7.55 3.07 -5.45
C PRO A 114 7.19 3.87 -4.19
N LYS A 115 8.18 4.08 -3.30
CA LYS A 115 8.02 4.92 -2.11
C LYS A 115 7.47 6.30 -2.51
N PRO A 116 6.35 6.76 -1.92
CA PRO A 116 5.80 8.07 -2.23
C PRO A 116 6.78 9.17 -1.83
N VAL A 117 6.95 10.17 -2.69
CA VAL A 117 7.85 11.30 -2.46
C VAL A 117 7.02 12.46 -1.88
N GLY A 118 7.31 12.89 -0.66
CA GLY A 118 6.70 14.08 -0.06
C GLY A 118 5.56 13.84 0.95
N GLU A 119 5.19 12.58 1.22
CA GLU A 119 4.37 12.27 2.40
C GLU A 119 5.28 12.23 3.63
N VAL A 120 5.40 13.38 4.29
CA VAL A 120 5.94 13.44 5.65
C VAL A 120 5.03 12.61 6.55
N GLN A 121 5.62 11.61 7.20
CA GLN A 121 5.05 11.01 8.41
C GLN A 121 5.13 12.10 9.49
N GLU A 122 4.12 12.97 9.56
CA GLU A 122 3.94 13.90 10.69
C GLU A 122 3.48 13.13 11.94
#